data_AF-A0A660PBL2-F1
#
_entry.id   AF-A0A660PBL2-F1
#
_cell.length_a   1.000
_cell.length_b   1.000
_cell.length_c   1.000
_cell.angle_alpha   90.00
_cell.angle_beta   90.00
_cell.angle_gamma   90.00
#
_symmetry.space_group_name_H-M   'P 1'
#
loop_
_entity.id
_entity.type
_entity.pdbx_description
1 polymer ?
#
loop_
_entity_poly.entity_id
_entity_poly.type
_entity_poly.pdbx_seq_one_letter_code
_entity_poly.pdbx_strand_id
1 'polypeptide(L)'
;MKKFIPLTIIVTLAGLIILAFIPGCDELITKENYYYDTLRIDGTIHEADTACGICHNDRTDSITIASRQWQFSGHNTGNLTDYDYLGENTAACGPECHTKEGYVQYLADSTAEAVHFPTEIGCFACHSPHENRDFSLRDESDLCIQCHQQTIDPPSGGLTNIAVSENWGPHFSTEYGMLLGNGGYEFDFFSYGSSNHTTMGADGCRTCHMDTANGFT
;
A
#
# COMPACT_ATOMS: atom_id res chain seq x y z
N MET A 1 58.92 25.04 -51.83
CA MET A 1 57.53 25.45 -52.10
C MET A 1 56.72 25.28 -50.82
N LYS A 2 56.41 26.37 -50.09
CA LYS A 2 55.61 26.29 -48.85
C LYS A 2 54.13 26.15 -49.23
N LYS A 3 53.50 25.04 -48.85
CA LYS A 3 52.06 24.81 -49.06
C LYS A 3 51.29 25.73 -48.10
N PHE A 4 50.71 26.80 -48.62
CA PHE A 4 49.76 27.62 -47.88
C PHE A 4 48.43 26.86 -47.84
N ILE A 5 48.04 26.38 -46.66
CA ILE A 5 46.69 25.86 -46.45
C ILE A 5 45.78 27.09 -46.33
N PRO A 6 44.76 27.22 -47.19
CA PRO A 6 43.89 28.39 -47.17
C PRO A 6 43.14 28.46 -45.83
N LEU A 7 43.07 29.67 -45.27
CA LEU A 7 42.48 29.96 -43.95
C LEU A 7 41.05 29.40 -43.82
N THR A 8 40.31 29.32 -44.92
CA THR A 8 38.97 28.73 -45.00
C THR A 8 38.93 27.25 -44.61
N ILE A 9 39.98 26.47 -44.91
CA ILE A 9 40.07 25.05 -44.52
C ILE A 9 40.35 24.92 -43.02
N ILE A 10 41.17 25.82 -42.46
CA ILE A 10 41.47 25.84 -41.02
C ILE A 10 40.21 26.20 -40.22
N VAL A 11 39.45 27.20 -40.68
CA VAL A 11 38.21 27.63 -40.02
C VAL A 11 37.11 26.57 -40.10
N THR A 12 36.98 25.88 -41.23
CA THR A 12 35.98 24.79 -41.38
C THR A 12 36.35 23.56 -40.54
N LEU A 13 37.62 23.17 -40.48
CA LEU A 13 38.06 22.09 -39.59
C LEU A 13 37.90 22.45 -38.12
N ALA A 14 38.21 23.69 -37.72
CA ALA A 14 38.00 24.15 -36.35
C ALA A 14 36.51 24.14 -35.96
N GLY A 15 35.61 24.56 -36.87
CA GLY A 15 34.16 24.51 -36.64
C GLY A 15 33.61 23.08 -36.48
N LEU A 16 34.08 22.14 -37.30
CA LEU A 16 33.71 20.72 -37.20
C LEU A 16 34.21 20.08 -35.90
N ILE A 17 35.41 20.45 -35.45
CA ILE A 17 35.94 19.99 -34.16
C ILE A 17 35.09 20.52 -33.01
N ILE A 18 34.66 21.79 -33.04
CA ILE A 18 33.80 22.36 -31.99
C ILE A 18 32.45 21.65 -31.93
N LEU A 19 31.84 21.33 -33.08
CA LEU A 19 30.58 20.56 -33.15
C LEU A 19 30.70 19.14 -32.58
N ALA A 20 31.88 18.52 -32.62
CA ALA A 20 32.12 17.21 -32.02
C ALA A 20 32.29 17.23 -30.48
N PHE A 21 32.47 18.43 -29.88
CA PHE A 21 32.60 18.62 -28.44
C PHE A 21 31.41 19.32 -27.79
N ILE A 22 30.35 19.62 -28.55
CA ILE A 22 29.07 20.01 -27.96
C ILE A 22 28.46 18.73 -27.38
N PRO A 23 28.20 18.64 -26.06
CA PRO A 23 27.46 17.52 -25.50
C PRO A 23 26.09 17.48 -26.21
N GLY A 24 25.88 16.45 -27.03
CA GLY A 24 24.60 16.23 -27.67
C GLY A 24 23.53 16.07 -26.59
N CYS A 25 22.41 16.78 -26.72
CA CYS A 25 21.22 16.63 -25.87
C CYS A 25 20.44 15.34 -26.21
N ASP A 26 21.14 14.26 -26.52
CA ASP A 26 20.54 12.92 -26.56
C ASP A 26 20.71 12.32 -25.16
N GLU A 27 19.88 12.79 -24.23
CA GLU A 27 19.57 11.97 -23.07
C GLU A 27 18.79 10.76 -23.61
N LEU A 28 19.45 9.61 -23.63
CA LEU A 28 18.89 8.34 -24.04
C LEU A 28 17.67 8.02 -23.17
N ILE A 29 16.47 8.36 -23.64
CA ILE A 29 15.21 7.72 -23.22
C ILE A 29 15.13 6.36 -23.93
N THR A 30 16.13 5.52 -23.70
CA THR A 30 16.05 4.10 -24.03
C THR A 30 16.53 3.34 -22.83
N LYS A 31 15.55 2.74 -22.14
CA LYS A 31 15.69 1.55 -21.31
C LYS A 31 16.68 0.59 -21.97
N GLU A 32 17.92 0.59 -21.49
CA GLU A 32 18.86 -0.54 -21.44
C GLU A 32 20.24 0.01 -21.05
N ASN A 33 20.54 -0.03 -19.76
CA ASN A 33 21.90 -0.31 -19.31
C ASN A 33 21.83 -1.01 -17.96
N TYR A 34 21.70 -2.32 -18.08
CA TYR A 34 22.18 -3.30 -17.13
C TYR A 34 23.58 -2.90 -16.62
N TYR A 35 23.74 -2.93 -15.30
CA TYR A 35 25.00 -3.22 -14.59
C TYR A 35 25.96 -2.07 -14.22
N TYR A 36 25.55 -0.96 -13.59
CA TYR A 36 26.50 -0.16 -12.79
C TYR A 36 25.83 0.60 -11.64
N ASP A 37 25.62 -0.05 -10.49
CA ASP A 37 25.61 0.70 -9.24
C ASP A 37 26.07 -0.20 -8.10
N THR A 38 27.38 -0.21 -7.78
CA THR A 38 27.89 -0.54 -6.42
C THR A 38 29.42 -0.45 -6.28
N LEU A 39 30.21 -0.08 -7.30
CA LEU A 39 31.67 0.02 -7.13
C LEU A 39 32.22 1.40 -7.50
N ARG A 40 32.24 2.31 -6.51
CA ARG A 40 33.29 3.33 -6.46
C ARG A 40 34.58 2.67 -5.98
N ILE A 41 35.68 2.97 -6.68
CA ILE A 41 37.05 2.57 -6.32
C ILE A 41 37.50 3.41 -5.10
N ASP A 42 36.91 3.17 -3.94
CA ASP A 42 37.50 3.58 -2.64
C ASP A 42 37.23 2.57 -1.51
N GLY A 43 36.54 1.46 -1.80
CA GLY A 43 36.28 0.42 -0.80
C GLY A 43 35.23 0.80 0.24
N THR A 44 34.57 1.96 0.13
CA THR A 44 33.37 2.27 0.89
C THR A 44 32.14 1.85 0.10
N ILE A 45 31.47 0.80 0.58
CA ILE A 45 30.07 0.54 0.23
C ILE A 45 29.27 1.73 0.75
N HIS A 46 28.90 2.66 -0.14
CA HIS A 46 27.85 3.62 0.18
C HIS A 46 26.53 2.88 0.10
N GLU A 47 25.90 2.81 1.26
CA GLU A 47 24.61 2.18 1.51
C GLU A 47 23.61 2.43 0.38
N ALA A 48 23.36 1.37 -0.38
CA ALA A 48 22.02 1.09 -0.88
C ALA A 48 20.99 0.93 0.28
N ASP A 49 21.46 1.00 1.53
CA ASP A 49 20.71 1.01 2.80
C ASP A 49 20.30 2.42 3.27
N THR A 50 20.26 3.44 2.40
CA THR A 50 19.38 4.56 2.72
C THR A 50 17.94 4.03 2.78
N ALA A 51 17.20 4.36 3.84
CA ALA A 51 15.76 4.14 4.01
C ALA A 51 14.96 4.22 2.68
N CYS A 52 15.31 5.18 1.83
CA CYS A 52 14.67 5.43 0.54
C CYS A 52 15.01 4.38 -0.54
N GLY A 53 16.25 3.88 -0.56
CA GLY A 53 16.76 2.92 -1.54
C GLY A 53 16.11 1.55 -1.44
N ILE A 54 15.59 1.16 -0.27
CA ILE A 54 14.84 -0.09 -0.08
C ILE A 54 13.60 -0.17 -1.00
N CYS A 55 13.02 0.98 -1.36
CA CYS A 55 11.82 1.06 -2.20
C CYS A 55 12.07 1.68 -3.58
N HIS A 56 13.12 2.50 -3.73
CA HIS A 56 13.50 3.15 -5.00
C HIS A 56 14.76 2.51 -5.61
N ASN A 57 14.87 1.18 -5.53
CA ASN A 57 15.93 0.43 -6.23
C ASN A 57 15.37 -0.33 -7.44
N ASP A 58 16.28 -0.71 -8.33
CA ASP A 58 16.04 -1.52 -9.51
C ASP A 58 16.31 -3.02 -9.28
N ARG A 59 16.57 -3.41 -8.02
CA ARG A 59 17.01 -4.76 -7.63
C ARG A 59 15.90 -5.62 -7.04
N THR A 60 14.82 -5.00 -6.53
CA THR A 60 13.74 -5.69 -5.83
C THR A 60 12.38 -5.30 -6.42
N ASP A 61 11.53 -6.30 -6.65
CA ASP A 61 10.14 -6.10 -7.10
C ASP A 61 9.16 -5.85 -5.93
N SER A 62 9.65 -5.57 -4.73
CA SER A 62 8.85 -5.51 -3.50
C SER A 62 7.65 -4.58 -3.62
N ILE A 63 7.83 -3.38 -4.16
CA ILE A 63 6.74 -2.41 -4.37
C ILE A 63 5.78 -2.84 -5.48
N THR A 64 6.28 -3.51 -6.52
CA THR A 64 5.46 -4.02 -7.63
C THR A 64 4.57 -5.18 -7.16
N ILE A 65 5.11 -6.08 -6.35
CA ILE A 65 4.37 -7.18 -5.74
C ILE A 65 3.28 -6.61 -4.81
N ALA A 66 3.64 -5.68 -3.93
CA ALA A 66 2.69 -5.02 -3.03
C ALA A 66 1.59 -4.26 -3.81
N SER A 67 1.96 -3.53 -4.87
CA SER A 67 1.01 -2.81 -5.71
C SER A 67 0.04 -3.76 -6.41
N ARG A 68 0.51 -4.91 -6.89
CA ARG A 68 -0.38 -5.95 -7.44
C ARG A 68 -1.29 -6.53 -6.35
N GLN A 69 -0.82 -6.68 -5.10
CA GLN A 69 -1.64 -7.20 -3.98
C GLN A 69 -2.84 -6.31 -3.76
N TRP A 70 -2.56 -5.01 -3.69
CA TRP A 70 -3.60 -4.01 -3.58
C TRP A 70 -4.53 -3.99 -4.80
N GLN A 71 -4.00 -4.04 -6.03
CA GLN A 71 -4.81 -4.00 -7.26
C GLN A 71 -5.82 -5.14 -7.39
N PHE A 72 -5.49 -6.33 -6.90
CA PHE A 72 -6.39 -7.48 -6.93
C PHE A 72 -7.24 -7.62 -5.65
N SER A 73 -7.09 -6.70 -4.70
CA SER A 73 -7.93 -6.63 -3.51
C SER A 73 -9.18 -5.77 -3.75
N GLY A 74 -10.17 -5.89 -2.86
CA GLY A 74 -11.31 -4.97 -2.82
C GLY A 74 -10.91 -3.52 -2.50
N HIS A 75 -9.73 -3.28 -1.93
CA HIS A 75 -9.30 -1.93 -1.54
C HIS A 75 -8.91 -1.01 -2.71
N ASN A 76 -8.73 -1.57 -3.93
CA ASN A 76 -8.44 -0.81 -5.15
C ASN A 76 -9.68 -0.07 -5.70
N THR A 77 -10.90 -0.35 -5.23
CA THR A 77 -12.07 0.31 -5.80
C THR A 77 -12.46 1.60 -5.06
N GLY A 78 -12.58 2.69 -5.82
CA GLY A 78 -13.19 3.94 -5.35
C GLY A 78 -14.68 3.80 -5.01
N ASN A 79 -15.36 2.74 -5.48
CA ASN A 79 -16.78 2.51 -5.18
C ASN A 79 -17.03 2.18 -3.71
N LEU A 80 -15.98 1.81 -2.97
CA LEU A 80 -16.06 1.61 -1.53
C LEU A 80 -15.79 2.90 -0.76
N THR A 81 -15.40 3.98 -1.43
CA THR A 81 -15.43 5.30 -0.81
C THR A 81 -16.88 5.80 -0.83
N ASP A 82 -17.30 6.43 0.26
CA ASP A 82 -18.66 6.97 0.44
C ASP A 82 -19.04 8.08 -0.58
N TYR A 83 -18.11 8.42 -1.48
CA TYR A 83 -18.29 9.35 -2.58
C TYR A 83 -19.48 9.00 -3.49
N ASP A 84 -19.70 7.71 -3.75
CA ASP A 84 -20.73 7.24 -4.68
C ASP A 84 -22.14 7.19 -4.05
N TYR A 85 -22.24 7.10 -2.72
CA TYR A 85 -23.52 6.81 -2.07
C TYR A 85 -24.34 8.08 -1.79
N LEU A 86 -23.74 9.18 -1.30
CA LEU A 86 -24.53 10.34 -0.84
C LEU A 86 -23.91 11.74 -0.99
N GLY A 87 -22.72 11.90 -1.60
CA GLY A 87 -22.12 13.22 -1.86
C GLY A 87 -20.59 13.21 -1.85
N GLU A 88 -19.97 14.38 -2.00
CA GLU A 88 -18.50 14.53 -2.09
C GLU A 88 -17.73 14.25 -0.78
N ASN A 89 -18.36 13.65 0.25
CA ASN A 89 -17.74 13.38 1.56
C ASN A 89 -18.20 12.07 2.23
N THR A 90 -17.54 11.71 3.33
CA THR A 90 -17.67 10.39 3.99
C THR A 90 -18.55 10.33 5.24
N ALA A 91 -19.56 11.19 5.29
CA ALA A 91 -20.42 11.30 6.47
C ALA A 91 -21.45 10.18 6.61
N ALA A 92 -21.77 9.43 5.56
CA ALA A 92 -22.86 8.45 5.59
C ALA A 92 -22.42 7.05 6.02
N CYS A 93 -21.29 6.58 5.50
CA CYS A 93 -20.75 5.25 5.85
C CYS A 93 -19.70 5.31 6.98
N GLY A 94 -19.35 6.52 7.42
CA GLY A 94 -18.32 6.77 8.43
C GLY A 94 -16.95 7.02 7.79
N PRO A 95 -16.20 8.05 8.23
CA PRO A 95 -14.87 8.36 7.70
C PRO A 95 -13.80 7.34 8.07
N GLU A 96 -14.01 6.54 9.12
CA GLU A 96 -12.99 5.69 9.73
C GLU A 96 -12.48 4.59 8.81
N CYS A 97 -13.38 3.95 8.04
CA CYS A 97 -13.05 2.69 7.35
C CYS A 97 -13.10 2.73 5.83
N HIS A 98 -13.83 3.67 5.26
CA HIS A 98 -14.04 3.77 3.82
C HIS A 98 -13.18 4.85 3.14
N THR A 99 -12.14 5.30 3.84
CA THR A 99 -11.16 6.28 3.33
C THR A 99 -9.78 6.03 3.92
N LYS A 100 -8.72 6.31 3.16
CA LYS A 100 -7.36 6.31 3.71
C LYS A 100 -7.20 7.42 4.75
N GLU A 101 -7.67 8.62 4.45
CA GLU A 101 -7.50 9.81 5.30
C GLU A 101 -8.11 9.62 6.70
N GLY A 102 -9.39 9.24 6.75
CA GLY A 102 -10.09 9.01 8.00
C GLY A 102 -9.59 7.77 8.72
N TYR A 103 -9.18 6.72 8.01
CA TYR A 103 -8.53 5.56 8.64
C TYR A 103 -7.23 5.93 9.34
N VAL A 104 -6.35 6.69 8.68
CA VAL A 104 -5.09 7.15 9.29
C VAL A 104 -5.37 8.07 10.48
N GLN A 105 -6.40 8.92 10.40
CA GLN A 105 -6.82 9.75 11.53
C GLN A 105 -7.35 8.89 12.70
N TYR A 106 -8.15 7.87 12.39
CA TYR A 106 -8.71 6.96 13.37
C TYR A 106 -7.62 6.17 14.11
N LEU A 107 -6.59 5.70 13.40
CA LEU A 107 -5.43 5.06 14.04
C LEU A 107 -4.68 5.99 15.00
N ALA A 108 -4.60 7.29 14.68
CA ALA A 108 -3.89 8.25 15.51
C ALA A 108 -4.68 8.62 16.79
N ASP A 109 -5.98 8.89 16.64
CA ASP A 109 -6.76 9.57 17.69
C ASP A 109 -8.06 8.84 18.09
N SER A 110 -8.32 7.65 17.54
CA SER A 110 -9.61 6.92 17.70
C SER A 110 -10.83 7.73 17.26
N THR A 111 -10.62 8.71 16.38
CA THR A 111 -11.67 9.57 15.80
C THR A 111 -11.36 9.78 14.33
N ALA A 112 -12.40 9.90 13.49
CA ALA A 112 -12.23 10.33 12.11
C ALA A 112 -13.28 11.38 11.76
N GLU A 113 -12.87 12.40 11.03
CA GLU A 113 -13.73 13.47 10.54
C GLU A 113 -14.15 13.19 9.10
N ALA A 114 -15.30 13.71 8.67
CA ALA A 114 -15.75 13.57 7.30
C ALA A 114 -14.71 14.14 6.32
N VAL A 115 -14.27 13.30 5.37
CA VAL A 115 -13.24 13.65 4.39
C VAL A 115 -13.92 14.08 3.09
N HIS A 116 -13.56 15.26 2.57
CA HIS A 116 -14.03 15.73 1.27
C HIS A 116 -13.11 15.21 0.17
N PHE A 117 -13.67 14.64 -0.91
CA PHE A 117 -12.90 13.94 -1.95
C PHE A 117 -11.97 12.86 -1.38
N PRO A 118 -12.51 11.82 -0.73
CA PRO A 118 -11.70 10.79 -0.12
C PRO A 118 -10.88 10.01 -1.13
N THR A 119 -9.79 9.42 -0.65
CA THR A 119 -9.07 8.38 -1.39
C THR A 119 -9.46 7.00 -0.87
N GLU A 120 -9.44 6.01 -1.76
CA GLU A 120 -9.62 4.61 -1.42
C GLU A 120 -8.57 4.15 -0.41
N ILE A 121 -8.76 2.95 0.16
CA ILE A 121 -7.79 2.32 1.06
C ILE A 121 -6.53 1.95 0.26
N GLY A 122 -5.65 2.94 0.09
CA GLY A 122 -4.39 2.83 -0.63
C GLY A 122 -3.24 2.38 0.26
N CYS A 123 -2.04 2.31 -0.32
CA CYS A 123 -0.85 1.78 0.34
C CYS A 123 -0.57 2.43 1.71
N PHE A 124 -0.74 3.74 1.80
CA PHE A 124 -0.42 4.51 3.01
C PHE A 124 -1.50 4.46 4.10
N ALA A 125 -2.60 3.76 3.87
CA ALA A 125 -3.53 3.42 4.94
C ALA A 125 -2.81 2.51 5.95
N CYS A 126 -2.11 1.49 5.46
CA CYS A 126 -1.43 0.49 6.30
C CYS A 126 0.07 0.76 6.48
N HIS A 127 0.74 1.40 5.51
CA HIS A 127 2.18 1.63 5.53
C HIS A 127 2.54 3.08 5.91
N SER A 128 3.63 3.28 6.67
CA SER A 128 4.09 4.61 7.10
C SER A 128 5.53 4.91 6.66
N PRO A 129 5.77 5.15 5.35
CA PRO A 129 7.11 5.27 4.77
C PRO A 129 7.98 6.39 5.34
N HIS A 130 7.37 7.44 5.88
CA HIS A 130 8.09 8.59 6.42
C HIS A 130 8.26 8.54 7.94
N GLU A 131 7.44 7.74 8.62
CA GLU A 131 7.50 7.56 10.06
C GLU A 131 8.50 6.46 10.41
N ASN A 132 8.33 5.28 9.79
CA ASN A 132 9.17 4.11 10.02
C ASN A 132 10.47 4.16 9.21
N ARG A 133 10.55 5.07 8.23
CA ARG A 133 11.67 5.21 7.29
C ARG A 133 11.93 3.94 6.49
N ASP A 134 10.88 3.17 6.26
CA ASP A 134 10.83 2.01 5.39
C ASP A 134 9.37 1.76 5.00
N PHE A 135 9.09 0.82 4.10
CA PHE A 135 7.72 0.47 3.77
C PHE A 135 7.11 -0.56 4.72
N SER A 136 7.53 -0.58 5.99
CA SER A 136 6.87 -1.43 6.98
C SER A 136 5.44 -0.96 7.24
N LEU A 137 4.67 -1.84 7.87
CA LEU A 137 3.34 -1.50 8.36
C LEU A 137 3.48 -0.47 9.49
N ARG A 138 2.45 0.36 9.65
CA ARG A 138 2.25 1.16 10.86
C ARG A 138 2.34 0.25 12.08
N ASP A 139 2.92 0.75 13.18
CA ASP A 139 3.16 0.02 14.44
C ASP A 139 1.86 -0.21 15.24
N GLU A 140 0.86 -0.81 14.58
CA GLU A 140 -0.41 -1.23 15.15
C GLU A 140 -0.59 -2.72 14.89
N SER A 141 -0.82 -3.52 15.95
CA SER A 141 -0.89 -4.99 15.85
C SER A 141 -2.05 -5.49 14.97
N ASP A 142 -3.00 -4.60 14.65
CA ASP A 142 -4.38 -4.97 14.36
C ASP A 142 -5.01 -4.11 13.25
N LEU A 143 -4.21 -3.66 12.27
CA LEU A 143 -4.67 -2.78 11.19
C LEU A 143 -5.93 -3.29 10.48
N CYS A 144 -5.97 -4.59 10.12
CA CYS A 144 -7.09 -5.17 9.39
C CYS A 144 -8.39 -5.12 10.20
N ILE A 145 -8.31 -5.41 11.50
CA ILE A 145 -9.48 -5.63 12.35
C ILE A 145 -10.11 -4.33 12.84
N GLN A 146 -9.46 -3.17 12.64
CA GLN A 146 -10.06 -1.87 12.91
C GLN A 146 -11.33 -1.64 12.10
N CYS A 147 -11.40 -2.22 10.90
CA CYS A 147 -12.54 -2.14 9.99
C CYS A 147 -13.20 -3.48 9.71
N HIS A 148 -12.43 -4.57 9.68
CA HIS A 148 -12.93 -5.92 9.47
C HIS A 148 -13.47 -6.58 10.75
N GLN A 149 -14.24 -5.82 11.51
CA GLN A 149 -14.87 -6.27 12.75
C GLN A 149 -16.36 -5.93 12.76
N GLN A 150 -17.10 -6.71 13.53
CA GLN A 150 -18.46 -6.35 13.88
C GLN A 150 -18.50 -5.10 14.76
N THR A 151 -19.51 -4.26 14.56
CA THR A 151 -19.73 -3.05 15.36
C THR A 151 -20.84 -3.21 16.40
N ILE A 152 -21.54 -4.36 16.40
CA ILE A 152 -22.69 -4.63 17.25
C ILE A 152 -22.59 -6.04 17.83
N ASP A 153 -22.57 -6.13 19.16
CA ASP A 153 -22.69 -7.40 19.88
C ASP A 153 -24.10 -7.99 19.75
N PRO A 154 -24.24 -9.33 19.82
CA PRO A 154 -25.55 -9.95 19.77
C PRO A 154 -26.41 -9.47 20.95
N PRO A 155 -27.71 -9.18 20.73
CA PRO A 155 -28.57 -8.68 21.79
C PRO A 155 -28.63 -9.65 22.97
N SER A 156 -28.25 -9.17 24.16
CA SER A 156 -28.28 -9.93 25.41
C SER A 156 -29.71 -10.01 25.95
N GLY A 157 -30.54 -10.90 25.38
CA GLY A 157 -31.89 -11.11 25.89
C GLY A 157 -32.84 -11.83 24.95
N GLY A 158 -32.84 -13.16 25.02
CA GLY A 158 -33.99 -14.01 24.67
C GLY A 158 -34.56 -13.88 23.26
N LEU A 159 -34.30 -14.91 22.45
CA LEU A 159 -34.79 -15.08 21.08
C LEU A 159 -36.32 -15.07 20.99
N THR A 160 -36.91 -13.90 20.85
CA THR A 160 -38.30 -13.81 20.38
C THR A 160 -38.44 -12.88 19.19
N ASN A 161 -37.54 -11.91 18.98
CA ASN A 161 -37.45 -11.09 17.77
C ASN A 161 -36.05 -10.48 17.59
N ILE A 162 -35.11 -11.19 16.94
CA ILE A 162 -33.87 -10.54 16.47
C ILE A 162 -34.20 -9.85 15.14
N ALA A 163 -34.25 -8.52 15.15
CA ALA A 163 -34.23 -7.74 13.92
C ALA A 163 -32.80 -7.77 13.37
N VAL A 164 -32.57 -8.66 12.39
CA VAL A 164 -31.32 -8.69 11.63
C VAL A 164 -31.35 -7.50 10.67
N SER A 165 -30.56 -6.46 10.91
CA SER A 165 -30.32 -5.42 9.90
C SER A 165 -29.21 -5.86 8.96
N GLU A 166 -29.11 -5.22 7.78
CA GLU A 166 -28.01 -5.45 6.83
C GLU A 166 -26.62 -5.17 7.45
N ASN A 167 -26.58 -4.43 8.57
CA ASN A 167 -25.37 -4.03 9.29
C ASN A 167 -25.19 -4.79 10.62
N TRP A 168 -25.94 -5.87 10.85
CA TRP A 168 -25.94 -6.58 12.14
C TRP A 168 -24.86 -7.65 12.26
N GLY A 169 -24.02 -7.52 13.29
CA GLY A 169 -23.16 -8.58 13.82
C GLY A 169 -22.18 -9.19 12.79
N PRO A 170 -21.83 -10.48 12.89
CA PRO A 170 -20.89 -11.15 11.99
C PRO A 170 -21.47 -11.40 10.59
N HIS A 171 -22.50 -10.66 10.16
CA HIS A 171 -22.98 -10.62 8.78
C HIS A 171 -22.54 -9.34 8.05
N PHE A 172 -21.93 -8.39 8.76
CA PHE A 172 -21.32 -7.19 8.20
C PHE A 172 -19.89 -7.07 8.76
N SER A 173 -18.88 -7.10 7.88
CA SER A 173 -17.45 -7.15 8.25
C SER A 173 -17.10 -8.31 9.19
N THR A 174 -17.23 -9.52 8.65
CA THR A 174 -17.34 -10.77 9.43
C THR A 174 -15.98 -11.33 9.86
N GLU A 175 -14.89 -10.82 9.29
CA GLU A 175 -13.64 -11.56 9.21
C GLU A 175 -13.01 -11.73 10.58
N TYR A 176 -12.90 -10.67 11.38
CA TYR A 176 -12.36 -10.77 12.75
C TYR A 176 -13.24 -11.61 13.68
N GLY A 177 -14.55 -11.32 13.70
CA GLY A 177 -15.51 -12.01 14.57
C GLY A 177 -15.54 -13.51 14.29
N MET A 178 -15.57 -13.90 13.03
CA MET A 178 -15.53 -15.31 12.62
C MET A 178 -14.16 -15.95 12.86
N LEU A 179 -13.07 -15.22 12.62
CA LEU A 179 -11.71 -15.73 12.83
C LEU A 179 -11.47 -16.07 14.30
N LEU A 180 -11.88 -15.17 15.20
CA LEU A 180 -11.68 -15.32 16.65
C LEU A 180 -12.81 -16.08 17.36
N GLY A 181 -13.94 -16.33 16.68
CA GLY A 181 -15.14 -16.84 17.31
C GLY A 181 -15.73 -15.85 18.32
N ASN A 182 -15.57 -14.56 18.05
CA ASN A 182 -16.08 -13.47 18.88
C ASN A 182 -17.36 -12.92 18.27
N GLY A 183 -18.26 -12.40 19.11
CA GLY A 183 -19.44 -11.68 18.62
C GLY A 183 -20.60 -12.51 18.09
N GLY A 184 -20.46 -13.84 18.14
CA GLY A 184 -21.56 -14.77 17.91
C GLY A 184 -22.48 -14.87 19.12
N TYR A 185 -23.74 -15.25 18.88
CA TYR A 185 -24.65 -15.64 19.94
C TYR A 185 -24.37 -17.09 20.37
N GLU A 186 -24.14 -17.31 21.67
CA GLU A 186 -24.01 -18.64 22.26
C GLU A 186 -25.37 -19.16 22.75
N PHE A 187 -25.72 -20.39 22.36
CA PHE A 187 -26.94 -21.04 22.82
C PHE A 187 -26.61 -21.96 24.01
N ASP A 188 -27.37 -21.83 25.11
CA ASP A 188 -27.16 -22.51 26.41
C ASP A 188 -26.96 -24.05 26.35
N PHE A 189 -27.39 -24.69 25.26
CA PHE A 189 -27.35 -26.15 25.11
C PHE A 189 -26.21 -26.67 24.21
N PHE A 190 -25.31 -25.78 23.77
CA PHE A 190 -24.18 -26.13 22.93
C PHE A 190 -22.86 -25.74 23.61
N SER A 191 -21.82 -26.53 23.35
CA SER A 191 -20.45 -26.15 23.67
C SER A 191 -19.81 -25.58 22.41
N TYR A 192 -19.20 -24.42 22.54
CA TYR A 192 -18.46 -23.76 21.47
C TYR A 192 -16.96 -23.91 21.70
N GLY A 193 -16.20 -23.88 20.61
CA GLY A 193 -14.74 -23.84 20.63
C GLY A 193 -14.25 -22.91 19.52
N SER A 194 -13.12 -22.26 19.76
CA SER A 194 -12.51 -21.38 18.75
C SER A 194 -12.06 -22.17 17.53
N SER A 195 -12.11 -21.52 16.37
CA SER A 195 -11.59 -22.09 15.13
C SER A 195 -10.08 -22.29 15.23
N ASN A 196 -9.54 -23.30 14.53
CA ASN A 196 -8.09 -23.45 14.38
C ASN A 196 -7.45 -22.22 13.72
N HIS A 197 -8.24 -21.42 12.99
CA HIS A 197 -7.78 -20.17 12.40
C HIS A 197 -7.29 -19.13 13.44
N THR A 198 -7.70 -19.23 14.71
CA THR A 198 -7.15 -18.41 15.81
C THR A 198 -5.67 -18.63 16.07
N THR A 199 -5.11 -19.72 15.54
CA THR A 199 -3.70 -20.10 15.71
C THR A 199 -2.95 -20.20 14.38
N MET A 200 -3.58 -19.79 13.27
CA MET A 200 -2.99 -19.90 11.95
C MET A 200 -2.07 -18.72 11.65
N GLY A 201 -0.76 -19.01 11.65
CA GLY A 201 0.30 -18.11 11.20
C GLY A 201 0.72 -17.07 12.23
N ALA A 202 2.01 -16.74 12.26
CA ALA A 202 2.54 -15.69 13.13
C ALA A 202 2.03 -14.29 12.74
N ASP A 203 1.53 -14.13 11.51
CA ASP A 203 1.15 -12.85 10.90
C ASP A 203 -0.38 -12.65 10.74
N GLY A 204 -1.19 -13.50 11.38
CA GLY A 204 -2.66 -13.37 11.41
C GLY A 204 -3.28 -13.29 10.01
N CYS A 205 -4.15 -12.28 9.78
CA CYS A 205 -4.87 -12.05 8.52
C CYS A 205 -3.95 -12.07 7.28
N ARG A 206 -2.73 -11.53 7.42
CA ARG A 206 -1.76 -11.42 6.32
C ARG A 206 -1.27 -12.77 5.81
N THR A 207 -1.30 -13.80 6.66
CA THR A 207 -0.86 -15.16 6.32
C THR A 207 -1.62 -15.71 5.11
N CYS A 208 -2.87 -15.29 4.89
CA CYS A 208 -3.67 -15.75 3.76
C CYS A 208 -4.11 -14.60 2.83
N HIS A 209 -4.36 -13.40 3.37
CA HIS A 209 -4.92 -12.28 2.60
C HIS A 209 -3.87 -11.34 2.01
N MET A 210 -2.60 -11.43 2.44
CA MET A 210 -1.50 -10.58 1.97
C MET A 210 -0.22 -11.42 1.72
N ASP A 211 -0.37 -12.69 1.37
CA ASP A 211 0.75 -13.62 1.21
C ASP A 211 1.50 -13.36 -0.12
N THR A 212 2.75 -12.93 0.02
CA THR A 212 3.66 -12.70 -1.11
C THR A 212 4.23 -14.00 -1.69
N ALA A 213 4.17 -15.13 -0.98
CA ALA A 213 4.82 -16.37 -1.37
C ALA A 213 4.09 -17.14 -2.48
N ASN A 214 2.76 -17.00 -2.56
CA ASN A 214 1.95 -17.78 -3.51
C ASN A 214 1.68 -17.08 -4.85
N GLY A 215 1.99 -15.78 -4.96
CA GLY A 215 1.62 -14.99 -6.15
C GLY A 215 0.10 -14.95 -6.36
N PHE A 216 -0.36 -14.05 -7.22
CA PHE A 216 -1.78 -13.95 -7.57
C PHE A 216 -2.20 -15.13 -8.43
N THR A 217 -2.91 -16.08 -7.85
CA THR A 217 -3.82 -16.97 -8.59
C THR A 217 -5.25 -16.62 -8.26
#